data_AF-A0A935PZU0-F1
#
_entry.id   AF-A0A935PZU0-F1
#
_cell.length_a   1.000
_cell.length_b   1.000
_cell.length_c   1.000
_cell.angle_alpha   90.00
_cell.angle_beta   90.00
_cell.angle_gamma   90.00
#
_symmetry.space_group_name_H-M   'P 1'
#
loop_
_entity.id
_entity.type
_entity.pdbx_description
1 polymer ?
#
loop_
_entity_poly.entity_id
_entity_poly.type
_entity_poly.pdbx_seq_one_letter_code
_entity_poly.pdbx_strand_id
1 'polypeptide(L)'
;MTLNLLRFSTILLAALLSGLAFAHVLEQPAKMQYDAMLYITLQRSLYVQWGTPHIGGVLEPLTIATTGLLAFFIRSNKRDLWLSVGALFLLLLAFPIVFFWLVAPANAAFLAAMLPNIPLNWSELRSNCGNGPCHAIRTPVCRTSIACSIAAARRERYVRSDEADVIVPASRHSLAIYDQARCEARSRLRLYCCFGSGRC
;
A
#
# COMPACT_ATOMS: atom_id res chain seq x y z
N MET A 1 20.32 0.82 11.08
CA MET A 1 19.62 2.07 10.70
C MET A 1 19.05 2.01 9.27
N THR A 2 19.82 1.49 8.30
CA THR A 2 19.49 1.45 6.87
C THR A 2 18.21 0.70 6.49
N LEU A 3 17.95 -0.48 7.09
CA LEU A 3 16.77 -1.29 6.75
C LEU A 3 15.45 -0.64 7.19
N ASN A 4 15.44 0.02 8.35
CA ASN A 4 14.25 0.72 8.85
C ASN A 4 13.89 1.91 7.97
N LEU A 5 14.90 2.65 7.49
CA LEU A 5 14.71 3.73 6.54
C LEU A 5 14.14 3.20 5.22
N LEU A 6 14.71 2.12 4.67
CA LEU A 6 14.23 1.49 3.44
C LEU A 6 12.77 1.04 3.57
N ARG A 7 12.39 0.41 4.68
CA ARG A 7 11.00 0.03 4.96
C ARG A 7 10.08 1.23 5.02
N PHE A 8 10.48 2.26 5.76
CA PHE A 8 9.71 3.48 5.88
C PHE A 8 9.49 4.12 4.49
N SER A 9 10.55 4.27 3.70
CA SER A 9 10.47 4.78 2.33
C SER A 9 9.56 3.93 1.44
N THR A 10 9.67 2.59 1.52
CA THR A 10 8.83 1.68 0.73
C THR A 10 7.35 1.85 1.09
N ILE A 11 7.02 1.90 2.39
CA ILE A 11 5.64 2.09 2.86
C ILE A 11 5.11 3.47 2.46
N LEU A 12 5.92 4.53 2.62
CA LEU A 12 5.54 5.89 2.25
C LEU A 12 5.25 5.99 0.75
N LEU A 13 6.14 5.47 -0.10
CA LEU A 13 5.97 5.46 -1.55
C LEU A 13 4.74 4.66 -1.97
N ALA A 14 4.55 3.47 -1.40
CA ALA A 14 3.36 2.65 -1.66
C ALA A 14 2.07 3.37 -1.23
N ALA A 15 2.08 4.08 -0.10
CA ALA A 15 0.97 4.91 0.38
C ALA A 15 0.62 6.05 -0.58
N LEU A 16 1.63 6.80 -1.04
CA LEU A 16 1.45 7.86 -2.03
C LEU A 16 0.90 7.31 -3.35
N LEU A 17 1.46 6.19 -3.84
CA LEU A 17 1.02 5.53 -5.06
C LEU A 17 -0.45 5.07 -4.95
N SER A 18 -0.85 4.52 -3.81
CA SER A 18 -2.25 4.14 -3.58
C SER A 18 -3.18 5.33 -3.47
N GLY A 19 -2.71 6.45 -2.91
CA GLY A 19 -3.44 7.71 -2.89
C GLY A 19 -3.74 8.20 -4.31
N LEU A 20 -2.75 8.20 -5.21
CA LEU A 20 -2.94 8.52 -6.62
C LEU A 20 -3.91 7.55 -7.31
N ALA A 21 -3.73 6.24 -7.11
CA ALA A 21 -4.63 5.25 -7.68
C ALA A 21 -6.07 5.39 -7.17
N PHE A 22 -6.27 5.85 -5.94
CA PHE A 22 -7.59 6.11 -5.38
C PHE A 22 -8.21 7.40 -5.92
N ALA A 23 -7.43 8.47 -6.07
CA ALA A 23 -7.89 9.71 -6.68
C ALA A 23 -8.42 9.48 -8.10
N HIS A 24 -7.74 8.66 -8.91
CA HIS A 24 -8.25 8.27 -10.23
C HIS A 24 -9.62 7.60 -10.21
N VAL A 25 -9.91 6.76 -9.20
CA VAL A 25 -11.23 6.14 -9.05
C VAL A 25 -12.29 7.17 -8.70
N LEU A 26 -11.97 8.14 -7.83
CA LEU A 26 -12.89 9.20 -7.44
C LEU A 26 -13.19 10.17 -8.58
N GLU A 27 -12.22 10.44 -9.44
CA GLU A 27 -12.39 11.31 -10.61
C GLU A 27 -13.18 10.64 -11.73
N GLN A 28 -13.18 9.31 -11.81
CA GLN A 28 -13.73 8.55 -12.93
C GLN A 28 -15.22 8.84 -13.22
N PRO A 29 -16.15 8.90 -12.24
CA PRO A 29 -17.56 9.20 -12.50
C PRO A 29 -17.77 10.56 -13.18
N ALA A 30 -17.09 11.60 -12.69
CA ALA A 30 -17.15 12.93 -13.29
C ALA A 30 -16.47 12.96 -14.66
N LYS A 31 -15.29 12.32 -14.77
CA LYS A 31 -14.52 12.24 -16.01
C LYS A 31 -15.32 11.58 -17.14
N MET A 32 -16.18 10.62 -16.80
CA MET A 32 -17.07 9.93 -17.75
C MET A 32 -18.25 10.77 -18.24
N GLN A 33 -18.54 11.91 -17.63
CA GLN A 33 -19.59 12.84 -18.06
C GLN A 33 -19.07 13.98 -18.93
N TYR A 34 -17.75 14.22 -18.96
CA TYR A 34 -17.17 15.30 -19.77
C TYR A 34 -17.31 15.06 -21.26
N ASP A 35 -17.62 16.11 -22.02
CA ASP A 35 -17.52 16.08 -23.47
C ASP A 35 -16.06 15.82 -23.91
N ALA A 36 -15.88 15.54 -25.20
CA ALA A 36 -14.58 15.19 -25.74
C ALA A 36 -13.55 16.33 -25.66
N MET A 37 -14.00 17.56 -25.87
CA MET A 37 -13.12 18.72 -25.86
C MET A 37 -12.56 18.97 -24.46
N LEU A 38 -13.43 18.97 -23.45
CA LEU A 38 -13.04 19.12 -22.05
C LEU A 38 -12.14 17.97 -21.59
N TYR A 39 -12.48 16.72 -21.93
CA TYR A 39 -11.67 15.56 -21.57
C TYR A 39 -10.25 15.66 -22.15
N ILE A 40 -10.11 15.94 -23.45
CA ILE A 40 -8.79 16.06 -24.10
C ILE A 40 -8.02 17.26 -23.52
N THR A 41 -8.71 18.37 -23.25
CA THR A 41 -8.11 19.54 -22.60
C THR A 41 -7.51 19.17 -21.24
N LEU A 42 -8.26 18.48 -20.39
CA LEU A 42 -7.77 18.01 -19.09
C LEU A 42 -6.63 17.00 -19.23
N GLN A 43 -6.67 16.14 -20.25
CA GLN A 43 -5.60 15.17 -20.49
C GLN A 43 -4.26 15.85 -20.82
N ARG A 44 -4.32 16.97 -21.55
CA ARG A 44 -3.16 17.75 -21.98
C ARG A 44 -2.67 18.77 -20.95
N SER A 45 -3.54 19.24 -20.04
CA SER A 45 -3.18 20.24 -19.03
C SER A 45 -2.93 19.62 -17.66
N LEU A 46 -3.97 19.00 -17.07
CA LEU A 46 -3.96 18.51 -15.69
C LEU A 46 -3.32 17.13 -15.59
N TYR A 47 -3.74 16.17 -16.43
CA TYR A 47 -3.29 14.78 -16.30
C TYR A 47 -1.86 14.53 -16.81
N VAL A 48 -1.26 15.48 -17.55
CA VAL A 48 0.16 15.39 -17.90
C VAL A 48 1.05 15.34 -16.64
N GLN A 49 0.63 15.99 -15.55
CA GLN A 49 1.32 16.00 -14.26
C GLN A 49 1.36 14.62 -13.57
N TRP A 50 0.51 13.69 -14.02
CA TRP A 50 0.45 12.33 -13.50
C TRP A 50 1.41 11.38 -14.22
N GLY A 51 1.94 11.78 -15.38
CA GLY A 51 2.90 11.03 -16.19
C GLY A 51 4.35 11.51 -16.02
N THR A 52 5.29 10.86 -16.71
CA THR A 52 6.68 11.31 -16.76
C THR A 52 6.82 12.59 -17.60
N PRO A 53 7.69 13.55 -17.21
CA PRO A 53 8.70 13.50 -16.13
C PRO A 53 8.21 13.96 -14.75
N HIS A 54 6.91 14.14 -14.55
CA HIS A 54 6.35 14.69 -13.31
C HIS A 54 6.25 13.65 -12.18
N ILE A 55 5.95 14.13 -10.97
CA ILE A 55 6.02 13.32 -9.75
C ILE A 55 5.11 12.09 -9.79
N GLY A 56 3.93 12.18 -10.44
CA GLY A 56 3.01 11.06 -10.57
C GLY A 56 3.61 9.87 -11.34
N GLY A 57 4.40 10.16 -12.39
CA GLY A 57 5.03 9.12 -13.21
C GLY A 57 6.26 8.48 -12.56
N VAL A 58 6.86 9.14 -11.56
CA VAL A 58 8.09 8.68 -10.89
C VAL A 58 7.79 7.82 -9.66
N LEU A 59 6.64 8.02 -9.00
CA LEU A 59 6.29 7.30 -7.77
C LEU A 59 6.17 5.79 -7.97
N GLU A 60 5.60 5.34 -9.08
CA GLU A 60 5.42 3.92 -9.36
C GLU A 60 6.75 3.16 -9.58
N PRO A 61 7.65 3.59 -10.48
CA PRO A 61 8.95 2.93 -10.63
C PRO A 61 9.79 3.01 -9.34
N LEU A 62 9.73 4.10 -8.58
CA LEU A 62 10.40 4.19 -7.27
C LEU A 62 9.85 3.20 -6.25
N THR A 63 8.53 3.00 -6.23
CA THR A 63 7.88 2.02 -5.35
C THR A 63 8.32 0.59 -5.71
N ILE A 64 8.36 0.26 -7.01
CA ILE A 64 8.84 -1.05 -7.50
C ILE A 64 10.30 -1.26 -7.10
N ALA A 65 11.17 -0.28 -7.35
CA ALA A 65 12.58 -0.36 -7.04
C ALA A 65 12.84 -0.54 -5.54
N THR A 66 12.19 0.25 -4.69
CA THR A 66 12.34 0.15 -3.22
C THR A 66 11.76 -1.15 -2.67
N THR A 67 10.64 -1.64 -3.22
CA THR A 67 10.06 -2.95 -2.84
C THR A 67 11.00 -4.10 -3.20
N GLY A 68 11.60 -4.08 -4.40
CA GLY A 68 12.58 -5.09 -4.81
C GLY A 68 13.85 -5.05 -3.96
N LEU A 69 14.35 -3.86 -3.66
CA LEU A 69 15.49 -3.67 -2.77
C LEU A 69 15.18 -4.20 -1.36
N LEU A 70 13.98 -3.93 -0.84
CA LEU A 70 13.53 -4.45 0.44
C LEU A 70 13.48 -5.98 0.45
N ALA A 71 12.91 -6.60 -0.59
CA ALA A 71 12.88 -8.06 -0.76
C ALA A 71 14.28 -8.67 -0.74
N PHE A 72 15.24 -8.03 -1.41
CA PHE A 72 16.63 -8.48 -1.43
C PHE A 72 17.28 -8.44 -0.03
N PHE A 73 17.05 -7.38 0.75
CA PHE A 73 17.66 -7.25 2.07
C PHE A 73 17.02 -8.15 3.14
N ILE A 74 15.73 -8.48 3.02
CA ILE A 74 15.03 -9.36 3.98
C ILE A 74 15.05 -10.85 3.58
N ARG A 75 15.83 -11.22 2.55
CA ARG A 75 15.85 -12.57 1.96
C ARG A 75 16.19 -13.71 2.92
N SER A 76 16.83 -13.42 4.06
CA SER A 76 17.11 -14.40 5.11
C SER A 76 15.84 -14.89 5.81
N ASN A 77 14.79 -14.07 5.88
CA ASN A 77 13.50 -14.44 6.43
C ASN A 77 12.55 -14.83 5.29
N LYS A 78 12.41 -16.14 5.07
CA LYS A 78 11.61 -16.70 3.96
C LYS A 78 10.19 -16.14 3.90
N ARG A 79 9.53 -15.92 5.04
CA ARG A 79 8.13 -15.47 5.06
C ARG A 79 8.01 -14.02 4.61
N ASP A 80 8.87 -13.15 5.14
CA ASP A 80 8.86 -11.72 4.79
C ASP A 80 9.30 -11.53 3.34
N LEU A 81 10.25 -12.34 2.86
CA LEU A 81 10.62 -12.41 1.44
C LEU A 81 9.41 -12.73 0.55
N TRP A 82 8.63 -13.77 0.85
CA TRP A 82 7.46 -14.13 0.03
C TRP A 82 6.39 -13.03 0.01
N LEU A 83 6.20 -12.31 1.13
CA LEU A 83 5.29 -11.16 1.17
C LEU A 83 5.79 -10.02 0.27
N SER A 84 7.08 -9.68 0.33
CA SER A 84 7.66 -8.63 -0.52
C SER A 84 7.74 -9.01 -1.99
N VAL A 85 8.00 -10.28 -2.31
CA VAL A 85 7.95 -10.80 -3.68
C VAL A 85 6.52 -10.76 -4.22
N GLY A 86 5.53 -11.15 -3.42
CA GLY A 86 4.12 -11.02 -3.79
C GLY A 86 3.72 -9.57 -4.07
N ALA A 87 4.12 -8.63 -3.19
CA ALA A 87 3.90 -7.20 -3.41
C ALA A 87 4.59 -6.69 -4.69
N LEU A 88 5.83 -7.10 -4.94
CA LEU A 88 6.57 -6.72 -6.14
C LEU A 88 5.91 -7.26 -7.42
N PHE A 89 5.48 -8.53 -7.40
CA PHE A 89 4.77 -9.14 -8.53
C PHE A 89 3.49 -8.38 -8.86
N LEU A 90 2.71 -8.03 -7.85
CA LEU A 90 1.50 -7.22 -8.01
C LEU A 90 1.80 -5.85 -8.60
N LEU A 91 2.84 -5.16 -8.11
CA LEU A 91 3.27 -3.87 -8.67
C LEU A 91 3.70 -3.98 -10.14
N LEU A 92 4.46 -5.02 -10.50
CA LEU A 92 4.88 -5.28 -11.89
C LEU A 92 3.70 -5.64 -12.80
N LEU A 93 2.67 -6.32 -12.28
CA LEU A 93 1.44 -6.56 -13.03
C LEU A 93 0.70 -5.24 -13.30
N ALA A 94 0.61 -4.36 -12.32
CA ALA A 94 -0.02 -3.04 -12.48
C ALA A 94 0.78 -2.09 -13.38
N PHE A 95 2.12 -2.15 -13.33
CA PHE A 95 3.05 -1.34 -14.11
C PHE A 95 4.36 -2.12 -14.21
N PRO A 96 4.71 -2.76 -15.33
CA PRO A 96 4.42 -2.30 -16.69
C PRO A 96 3.14 -2.79 -17.37
N ILE A 97 2.57 -3.93 -17.00
CA ILE A 97 1.68 -4.67 -17.92
C ILE A 97 0.39 -3.89 -18.24
N VAL A 98 -0.38 -3.53 -17.21
CA VAL A 98 -1.64 -2.78 -17.42
C VAL A 98 -1.39 -1.40 -18.04
N PHE A 99 -0.33 -0.70 -17.61
CA PHE A 99 -0.04 0.63 -18.11
C PHE A 99 0.32 0.64 -19.59
N PHE A 100 1.33 -0.14 -20.02
CA PHE A 100 1.79 -0.09 -21.41
C PHE A 100 0.78 -0.71 -22.38
N TRP A 101 0.02 -1.71 -21.94
CA TRP A 101 -0.96 -2.37 -22.81
C TRP A 101 -2.25 -1.57 -22.98
N LEU A 102 -2.73 -0.89 -21.94
CA LEU A 102 -4.06 -0.26 -21.95
C LEU A 102 -4.02 1.26 -21.85
N VAL A 103 -3.12 1.82 -21.04
CA VAL A 103 -3.11 3.27 -20.71
C VAL A 103 -2.24 4.06 -21.69
N ALA A 104 -1.02 3.58 -21.97
CA ALA A 104 -0.08 4.24 -22.86
C ALA A 104 -0.62 4.48 -24.28
N PRO A 105 -1.26 3.52 -24.97
CA PRO A 105 -1.78 3.76 -26.33
C PRO A 105 -2.92 4.79 -26.34
N ALA A 106 -3.82 4.74 -25.35
CA ALA A 106 -4.90 5.72 -25.23
C ALA A 106 -4.35 7.13 -24.96
N ASN A 107 -3.37 7.26 -24.06
CA ASN A 107 -2.70 8.53 -23.77
C ASN A 107 -2.02 9.12 -25.01
N ALA A 108 -1.33 8.29 -25.80
CA ALA A 108 -0.70 8.74 -27.03
C ALA A 108 -1.73 9.31 -28.02
N ALA A 109 -2.88 8.64 -28.18
CA ALA A 109 -3.97 9.12 -29.02
C ALA A 109 -4.56 10.45 -28.52
N PHE A 110 -4.77 10.60 -27.21
CA PHE A 110 -5.29 11.85 -26.63
C PHE A 110 -4.31 13.02 -26.77
N LEU A 111 -3.01 12.77 -26.62
CA LEU A 111 -1.98 13.80 -26.76
C LEU A 111 -1.78 14.20 -28.23
N ALA A 112 -1.98 13.27 -29.17
CA ALA A 112 -1.90 13.53 -30.61
C ALA A 112 -3.13 14.26 -31.18
N ALA A 113 -4.29 14.20 -30.50
CA ALA A 113 -5.51 14.86 -30.97
C ALA A 113 -5.34 16.39 -31.05
N MET A 114 -5.61 16.97 -32.23
CA MET A 114 -5.56 18.41 -32.47
C MET A 114 -6.94 19.02 -32.25
N LEU A 115 -7.18 19.60 -31.07
CA LEU A 115 -8.40 20.33 -30.79
C LEU A 115 -8.60 21.49 -31.80
N PRO A 116 -9.82 21.70 -32.33
CA PRO A 116 -11.09 21.10 -31.91
C PRO A 116 -11.44 19.76 -32.61
N ASN A 117 -10.56 19.22 -33.46
CA ASN A 117 -10.83 17.98 -34.19
C ASN A 117 -10.72 16.77 -33.26
N ILE A 118 -11.87 16.19 -32.92
CA ILE A 118 -11.98 15.00 -32.07
C ILE A 118 -11.71 13.75 -32.93
N PRO A 119 -10.95 12.75 -32.44
CA PRO A 119 -10.75 11.49 -33.16
C PRO A 119 -12.06 10.79 -33.51
N LEU A 120 -12.18 10.24 -34.72
CA LEU A 120 -13.40 9.56 -35.19
C LEU A 120 -13.78 8.35 -34.33
N ASN A 121 -12.79 7.67 -33.74
CA ASN A 121 -12.96 6.54 -32.83
C ASN A 121 -13.04 6.95 -31.35
N TRP A 122 -13.50 8.16 -31.06
CA TRP A 122 -13.60 8.73 -29.70
C TRP A 122 -14.30 7.81 -28.70
N SER A 123 -15.46 7.26 -29.08
CA SER A 123 -16.26 6.38 -28.22
C SER A 123 -15.51 5.11 -27.84
N GLU A 124 -14.76 4.52 -28.77
CA GLU A 124 -13.95 3.31 -28.57
C GLU A 124 -12.72 3.57 -27.69
N LEU A 125 -12.00 4.67 -27.95
CA LEU A 125 -10.90 5.14 -27.10
C LEU A 125 -11.37 5.36 -25.66
N ARG A 126 -12.57 5.93 -25.49
CA ARG A 126 -13.16 6.19 -24.17
C ARG A 126 -13.75 4.94 -23.53
N SER A 127 -14.29 3.97 -24.27
CA SER A 127 -14.77 2.72 -23.67
C SER A 127 -13.62 1.84 -23.17
N ASN A 128 -12.50 1.82 -23.90
CA ASN A 128 -11.34 1.01 -23.54
C ASN A 128 -10.55 1.59 -22.36
N CYS A 129 -10.48 2.93 -22.26
CA CYS A 129 -9.74 3.61 -21.18
C CYS A 129 -10.62 4.19 -20.07
N GLY A 130 -11.82 4.69 -20.40
CA GLY A 130 -12.72 5.42 -19.51
C GLY A 130 -13.73 4.56 -18.74
N ASN A 131 -14.19 3.41 -19.28
CA ASN A 131 -15.30 2.64 -18.73
C ASN A 131 -14.95 1.47 -17.78
N GLY A 132 -13.73 1.31 -17.28
CA GLY A 132 -13.56 0.37 -16.15
C GLY A 132 -12.19 -0.26 -15.92
N PRO A 133 -11.57 -0.98 -16.88
CA PRO A 133 -10.53 -1.94 -16.52
C PRO A 133 -9.21 -1.29 -16.06
N CYS A 134 -8.77 -0.20 -16.70
CA CYS A 134 -7.44 0.37 -16.43
C CYS A 134 -7.27 0.89 -15.00
N HIS A 135 -8.27 1.60 -14.48
CA HIS A 135 -8.21 2.19 -13.14
C HIS A 135 -8.79 1.27 -12.06
N ALA A 136 -9.85 0.49 -12.36
CA ALA A 136 -10.45 -0.42 -11.39
C ALA A 136 -9.52 -1.60 -11.01
N ILE A 137 -8.60 -2.01 -11.89
CA ILE A 137 -7.60 -3.06 -11.59
C ILE A 137 -6.45 -2.50 -10.74
N ARG A 138 -6.03 -1.25 -10.96
CA ARG A 138 -4.84 -0.67 -10.30
C ARG A 138 -5.04 -0.39 -8.81
N THR A 139 -6.21 0.09 -8.41
CA THR A 139 -6.49 0.44 -7.01
C THR A 139 -6.46 -0.74 -6.02
N PRO A 140 -7.05 -1.93 -6.29
CA PRO A 140 -6.92 -3.08 -5.41
C PRO A 140 -5.49 -3.64 -5.36
N VAL A 141 -4.76 -3.57 -6.48
CA VAL A 141 -3.35 -4.00 -6.56
C VAL A 141 -2.44 -3.12 -5.69
N CYS A 142 -2.61 -1.80 -5.74
CA CYS A 142 -1.82 -0.89 -4.91
C CYS A 142 -2.15 -1.05 -3.41
N ARG A 143 -3.44 -1.24 -3.07
CA ARG A 143 -3.87 -1.49 -1.68
C ARG A 143 -3.32 -2.78 -1.10
N THR A 144 -3.32 -3.85 -1.87
CA THR A 144 -2.79 -5.16 -1.45
C THR A 144 -1.27 -5.10 -1.28
N SER A 145 -0.56 -4.38 -2.17
CA SER A 145 0.89 -4.16 -2.04
C SER A 145 1.29 -3.41 -0.76
N ILE A 146 0.55 -2.35 -0.38
CA ILE A 146 0.75 -1.69 0.93
C ILE A 146 0.54 -2.67 2.08
N ALA A 147 -0.57 -3.43 2.06
CA ALA A 147 -0.91 -4.33 3.15
C ALA A 147 0.17 -5.39 3.38
N CYS A 148 0.71 -5.96 2.30
CA CYS A 148 1.85 -6.89 2.35
C CYS A 148 3.11 -6.23 2.92
N SER A 149 3.40 -5.00 2.51
CA SER A 149 4.57 -4.25 2.98
C SER A 149 4.48 -3.88 4.47
N ILE A 150 3.29 -3.52 4.95
CA ILE A 150 3.02 -3.27 6.38
C ILE A 150 3.12 -4.57 7.19
N ALA A 151 2.56 -5.68 6.67
CA ALA A 151 2.61 -6.97 7.34
C ALA A 151 4.06 -7.46 7.54
N ALA A 152 4.90 -7.32 6.51
CA ALA A 152 6.32 -7.62 6.60
C ALA A 152 7.05 -6.72 7.64
N ALA A 153 6.66 -5.44 7.75
CA ALA A 153 7.29 -4.51 8.70
C ALA A 153 6.83 -4.66 10.17
N ARG A 154 5.62 -5.16 10.42
CA ARG A 154 5.10 -5.34 11.81
C ARG A 154 5.69 -6.56 12.51
N ARG A 155 5.98 -7.63 11.77
CA ARG A 155 6.35 -8.93 12.36
C ARG A 155 7.73 -8.94 12.98
N GLU A 156 8.69 -8.21 12.40
CA GLU A 156 10.05 -8.15 12.94
C GLU A 156 10.13 -7.44 14.30
N ARG A 157 9.22 -6.50 14.59
CA ARG A 157 9.13 -5.88 15.92
C ARG A 157 8.65 -6.86 16.98
N TYR A 158 7.75 -7.77 16.61
CA TYR A 158 7.24 -8.81 17.51
C TYR A 158 8.29 -9.89 17.81
N VAL A 159 9.01 -10.36 16.79
CA VAL A 159 10.10 -11.34 16.99
C VAL A 159 11.23 -10.75 17.84
N ARG A 160 11.59 -9.48 17.59
CA ARG A 160 12.64 -8.81 18.39
C ARG A 160 12.22 -8.53 19.84
N SER A 161 10.93 -8.29 20.12
CA SER A 161 10.45 -8.16 21.50
C SER A 161 10.47 -9.48 22.24
N ASP A 162 10.03 -10.57 21.60
CA ASP A 162 10.07 -11.92 22.22
C ASP A 162 11.51 -12.36 22.52
N GLU A 163 12.46 -12.07 21.63
CA GLU A 163 13.86 -12.43 21.84
C GLU A 163 14.53 -11.55 22.93
N ALA A 164 14.12 -10.29 23.06
CA ALA A 164 14.59 -9.40 24.14
C ALA A 164 14.08 -9.85 25.52
N ASP A 165 12.85 -10.38 25.61
CA ASP A 165 12.28 -10.93 26.85
C ASP A 165 12.96 -12.26 27.27
N VAL A 166 13.53 -13.00 26.33
CA VAL A 166 14.22 -14.28 26.59
C VAL A 166 15.68 -14.09 27.04
N ILE A 167 16.33 -12.97 26.70
CA ILE A 167 17.77 -12.74 26.97
C ILE A 167 18.03 -12.11 28.34
N VAL A 168 17.03 -11.66 29.10
CA VAL A 168 17.26 -11.33 30.52
C VAL A 168 17.32 -12.65 31.30
N PRO A 169 18.49 -13.09 31.82
CA PRO A 169 18.48 -14.20 32.75
C PRO A 169 17.72 -13.70 33.97
N ALA A 170 16.54 -14.26 34.21
CA ALA A 170 15.84 -14.09 35.46
C ALA A 170 16.80 -14.53 36.56
N SER A 171 17.51 -13.57 37.17
CA SER A 171 18.22 -13.82 38.40
C SER A 171 17.20 -14.43 39.36
N ARG A 172 17.53 -15.55 40.00
CA ARG A 172 16.58 -16.32 40.83
C ARG A 172 15.86 -15.48 41.90
N HIS A 173 16.36 -14.28 42.21
CA HIS A 173 15.70 -13.33 43.11
C HIS A 173 14.49 -12.60 42.52
N SER A 174 14.37 -12.46 41.20
CA SER A 174 13.27 -11.73 40.56
C SER A 174 11.99 -12.56 40.37
N LEU A 175 12.12 -13.89 40.27
CA LEU A 175 10.97 -14.80 40.15
C LEU A 175 10.11 -14.83 41.42
N ALA A 176 10.73 -14.71 42.60
CA ALA A 176 9.99 -14.66 43.88
C ALA A 176 9.12 -13.40 44.01
N ILE A 177 9.62 -12.25 43.52
CA ILE A 177 8.87 -10.98 43.56
C ILE A 177 7.68 -11.03 42.57
N TYR A 178 7.87 -11.65 41.41
CA TYR A 178 6.81 -11.76 40.40
C TYR A 178 5.69 -12.71 40.83
N ASP A 179 6.01 -13.85 41.46
CA ASP A 179 4.99 -14.76 42.00
C ASP A 179 4.26 -14.19 43.21
N GLN A 180 4.93 -13.41 44.07
CA GLN A 180 4.30 -12.74 45.20
C GLN A 180 3.32 -11.65 44.77
N ALA A 181 3.67 -10.86 43.74
CA ALA A 181 2.75 -9.89 43.14
C ALA A 181 1.54 -10.56 42.45
N ARG A 182 1.72 -11.74 41.85
CA ARG A 182 0.63 -12.50 41.20
C ARG A 182 -0.33 -13.13 42.22
N CYS A 183 0.18 -13.56 43.38
CA CYS A 183 -0.64 -14.03 44.50
C CYS A 183 -1.42 -12.90 45.18
N GLU A 184 -0.83 -11.72 45.39
CA GLU A 184 -1.55 -10.54 45.93
C GLU A 184 -2.61 -10.00 44.97
N ALA A 185 -2.38 -10.05 43.66
CA ALA A 185 -3.39 -9.66 42.68
C ALA A 185 -4.59 -10.63 42.65
N ARG A 186 -4.36 -11.94 42.84
CA ARG A 186 -5.44 -12.95 42.93
C ARG A 186 -6.24 -12.87 44.23
N SER A 187 -5.61 -12.53 45.35
CA SER A 187 -6.34 -12.34 46.61
C SER A 187 -7.19 -11.07 46.60
N ARG A 188 -6.73 -9.98 45.95
CA ARG A 188 -7.52 -8.76 45.76
C ARG A 188 -8.71 -8.97 44.82
N LEU A 189 -8.58 -9.76 43.75
CA LEU A 189 -9.72 -10.08 42.87
C LEU A 189 -10.79 -10.98 43.52
N ARG A 190 -10.43 -11.81 44.51
CA ARG A 190 -11.43 -12.57 45.29
C ARG A 190 -12.24 -11.70 46.25
N LEU A 191 -11.68 -10.61 46.76
CA LEU A 191 -12.40 -9.67 47.63
C LEU A 191 -13.44 -8.83 46.87
N TYR A 192 -13.25 -8.55 45.58
CA TYR A 192 -14.22 -7.80 44.78
C TYR A 192 -15.42 -8.63 44.29
N CYS A 193 -15.33 -9.97 44.25
CA CYS A 193 -16.49 -10.82 43.89
C CYS A 193 -17.45 -11.10 45.06
N CYS A 194 -17.04 -10.96 46.32
CA CYS A 194 -17.94 -11.20 47.47
C CYS A 194 -18.73 -9.97 47.93
N PHE A 195 -18.36 -8.75 47.53
CA PHE A 195 -19.09 -7.53 47.93
C PHE A 195 -20.22 -7.15 46.96
N GLY A 196 -20.38 -7.87 45.84
CA GLY A 196 -21.34 -7.55 44.77
C GLY A 196 -22.60 -8.43 44.70
N SER A 197 -22.70 -9.49 45.52
CA SER A 197 -23.88 -10.38 45.52
C SER A 197 -24.46 -10.48 46.93
N GLY A 198 -25.32 -9.54 47.29
CA GLY A 198 -26.07 -9.56 48.55
C GLY A 198 -27.06 -10.73 48.64
N ARG A 199 -26.57 -11.93 48.93
CA ARG A 199 -27.35 -13.05 49.46
C ARG A 199 -26.52 -13.75 50.53
N CYS A 200 -27.03 -13.75 51.75
CA CYS A 200 -26.57 -14.60 52.85
C CYS A 200 -26.76 -16.08 52.51
#